data_AF-A0A450SAJ7-F1
#
_entry.id   AF-A0A450SAJ7-F1
#
_cell.length_a   1.000
_cell.length_b   1.000
_cell.length_c   1.000
_cell.angle_alpha   90.00
_cell.angle_beta   90.00
_cell.angle_gamma   90.00
#
_symmetry.space_group_name_H-M   'P 1'
#
loop_
_entity.id
_entity.type
_entity.pdbx_description
1 polymer ?
#
loop_
_entity_poly.entity_id
_entity_poly.type
_entity_poly.pdbx_seq_one_letter_code
_entity_poly.pdbx_strand_id
1 'polypeptide(L)'
;MARSHLALPAPIFYVFCEDFPDESSRIPMTSTINPSSPARECGPDGTDGQNHLEKYNVPGPRYTSYPTVPYWDPETFTEDRWRETLRRAFAESNERDGISLYLHLPYCETLCTYCGCNKRITKNHDVELPYIAAVLEEWALYRDLLGSAPRIREIHLGGGTPTFFSPANLERLITSLLAGVTLAPSHEFAFEANPNSTTFEHLETLFRLGFRRLSLGVEDFDPRVQEVINRIQPRERVATVTRQARGIGFDSLNFDLVYGLPLQTREGIIDTISAIRELKPDRIAFYSYAHVPWIKGVGQRKFSEADLPSGAEKRALYELGREMLEEAGYREVGMDHFALPHDDLYRAATEGRLHRNFMGYTPAHTLLSIGLGVSSISDSWYAFAQNEKVIEDYLKRVAGGALPIVRGHVLDEEDRILRRHILNVMCRFETTWDRAEMRHPTLRQGLERMGELERDGIVAVGEESLHVTPAGRPFLRNICMALDARLWRNEPKTKIFSQAI
;
A
#
# COMPACT_ATOMS: atom_id res chain seq x y z
N MET A 1 -23.02 26.27 7.90
CA MET A 1 -21.68 26.41 7.27
C MET A 1 -21.16 25.01 7.01
N ALA A 2 -21.29 24.52 5.78
CA ALA A 2 -20.89 23.18 5.38
C ALA A 2 -19.35 23.11 5.36
N ARG A 3 -18.74 22.29 6.22
CA ARG A 3 -17.32 21.99 6.19
C ARG A 3 -17.12 20.82 5.24
N SER A 4 -16.28 21.00 4.23
CA SER A 4 -15.84 19.95 3.32
C SER A 4 -15.02 18.92 4.09
N HIS A 5 -15.54 17.69 4.18
CA HIS A 5 -14.78 16.53 4.62
C HIS A 5 -13.80 16.14 3.48
N LEU A 6 -12.62 15.67 3.85
CA LEU A 6 -11.51 15.29 2.97
C LEU A 6 -11.02 13.89 3.40
N ALA A 7 -10.65 13.04 2.44
CA ALA A 7 -10.46 11.59 2.58
C ALA A 7 -8.98 11.17 2.75
N LEU A 8 -8.65 9.87 2.80
CA LEU A 8 -7.31 9.33 3.18
C LEU A 8 -6.97 7.96 2.53
N PRO A 9 -5.75 7.39 2.67
CA PRO A 9 -5.35 6.15 1.98
C PRO A 9 -5.65 4.81 2.62
N ALA A 10 -6.25 3.86 1.88
CA ALA A 10 -6.47 2.46 2.31
C ALA A 10 -5.16 1.74 2.69
N PRO A 11 -5.20 0.78 3.62
CA PRO A 11 -4.05 0.37 4.43
C PRO A 11 -3.06 -0.61 3.82
N ILE A 12 -2.04 -0.89 4.65
CA ILE A 12 -0.76 -1.54 4.36
C ILE A 12 -0.82 -3.05 4.56
N PHE A 13 -1.08 -3.78 3.48
CA PHE A 13 -0.63 -5.18 3.39
C PHE A 13 0.67 -5.33 2.57
N TYR A 14 1.11 -4.29 1.85
CA TYR A 14 1.92 -4.50 0.63
C TYR A 14 3.39 -4.12 0.69
N VAL A 15 3.81 -3.21 1.56
CA VAL A 15 5.21 -2.74 1.63
C VAL A 15 6.17 -3.89 1.95
N PHE A 16 5.70 -4.92 2.66
CA PHE A 16 6.54 -6.00 3.16
C PHE A 16 6.68 -7.20 2.20
N CYS A 17 5.78 -7.35 1.22
CA CYS A 17 5.87 -8.42 0.23
C CYS A 17 6.92 -8.14 -0.87
N GLU A 18 7.28 -6.87 -1.09
CA GLU A 18 8.32 -6.48 -2.05
C GLU A 18 9.69 -6.37 -1.40
N ASP A 19 9.79 -6.61 -0.10
CA ASP A 19 10.98 -6.30 0.67
C ASP A 19 11.69 -7.57 1.16
N PHE A 20 12.43 -8.20 0.24
CA PHE A 20 13.09 -9.48 0.46
C PHE A 20 14.31 -9.36 1.39
N PRO A 21 14.51 -10.30 2.32
CA PRO A 21 15.80 -10.47 2.98
C PRO A 21 16.85 -11.01 1.99
N ASP A 22 18.11 -10.82 2.38
CA ASP A 22 19.40 -11.08 1.71
C ASP A 22 19.48 -12.27 0.71
N GLU A 23 20.46 -12.23 -0.20
CA GLU A 23 20.61 -13.05 -1.43
C GLU A 23 20.45 -14.58 -1.29
N SER A 24 20.52 -15.11 -0.07
CA SER A 24 20.55 -16.54 0.25
C SER A 24 19.24 -17.34 0.06
N SER A 25 18.10 -16.69 -0.22
CA SER A 25 16.78 -17.37 -0.30
C SER A 25 16.12 -17.39 -1.69
N ARG A 26 16.89 -17.26 -2.76
CA ARG A 26 16.35 -17.08 -4.13
C ARG A 26 16.19 -18.40 -4.90
N ILE A 27 15.03 -18.60 -5.54
CA ILE A 27 14.73 -19.75 -6.44
C ILE A 27 14.82 -19.27 -7.90
N PRO A 28 15.57 -19.96 -8.80
CA PRO A 28 15.74 -19.55 -10.19
C PRO A 28 14.42 -19.53 -10.98
N MET A 29 14.24 -18.52 -11.85
CA MET A 29 13.10 -18.46 -12.78
C MET A 29 13.27 -19.47 -13.92
N THR A 30 12.17 -20.12 -14.33
CA THR A 30 12.08 -20.96 -15.53
C THR A 30 11.46 -20.23 -16.74
N SER A 31 11.14 -18.94 -16.61
CA SER A 31 10.63 -18.11 -17.72
C SER A 31 11.34 -16.76 -17.74
N THR A 32 12.14 -16.53 -18.78
CA THR A 32 12.63 -15.21 -19.16
C THR A 32 11.46 -14.32 -19.57
N ILE A 33 11.47 -13.04 -19.17
CA ILE A 33 10.61 -12.00 -19.75
C ILE A 33 11.08 -11.87 -21.21
N ASN A 34 10.48 -12.64 -22.13
CA ASN A 34 10.78 -12.54 -23.55
C ASN A 34 9.57 -11.99 -24.29
N PRO A 35 9.48 -10.67 -24.51
CA PRO A 35 8.43 -10.06 -25.33
C PRO A 35 8.62 -10.36 -26.84
N SER A 36 9.67 -11.10 -27.22
CA SER A 36 9.89 -11.57 -28.59
C SER A 36 9.62 -13.07 -28.71
N SER A 37 8.34 -13.46 -28.58
CA SER A 37 7.90 -14.73 -29.14
C SER A 37 7.67 -14.51 -30.65
N PRO A 38 8.19 -15.37 -31.55
CA PRO A 38 8.01 -15.18 -32.98
C PRO A 38 6.52 -15.19 -33.33
N ALA A 39 6.11 -14.21 -34.14
CA ALA A 39 4.74 -14.04 -34.59
C ALA A 39 4.16 -15.38 -35.07
N ARG A 40 3.11 -15.86 -34.40
CA ARG A 40 2.26 -16.91 -34.97
C ARG A 40 1.53 -16.27 -36.16
N GLU A 41 1.75 -16.83 -37.36
CA GLU A 41 1.08 -16.38 -38.58
C GLU A 41 -0.44 -16.41 -38.40
N CYS A 42 -1.10 -15.29 -38.70
CA CYS A 42 -2.55 -15.14 -38.66
C CYS A 42 -3.21 -16.08 -39.68
N GLY A 43 -4.06 -16.98 -39.18
CA GLY A 43 -5.04 -17.68 -40.00
C GLY A 43 -6.17 -16.71 -40.45
N PRO A 44 -6.83 -16.97 -41.58
CA PRO A 44 -7.72 -16.01 -42.24
C PRO A 44 -9.18 -16.00 -41.71
N ASP A 45 -9.40 -16.24 -40.41
CA ASP A 45 -10.72 -16.09 -39.80
C ASP A 45 -10.60 -15.30 -38.49
N GLY A 46 -11.15 -14.08 -38.49
CA GLY A 46 -11.01 -13.05 -37.45
C GLY A 46 -11.77 -13.31 -36.15
N THR A 47 -11.45 -14.39 -35.46
CA THR A 47 -11.85 -14.63 -34.06
C THR A 47 -10.68 -15.20 -33.26
N ASP A 48 -9.71 -14.37 -32.93
CA ASP A 48 -8.80 -14.65 -31.81
C ASP A 48 -8.88 -13.46 -30.86
N GLY A 49 -9.85 -13.52 -29.95
CA GLY A 49 -9.94 -12.56 -28.85
C GLY A 49 -8.75 -12.82 -27.94
N GLN A 50 -7.61 -12.16 -28.21
CA GLN A 50 -6.40 -12.31 -27.42
C GLN A 50 -6.73 -12.09 -25.95
N ASN A 51 -6.54 -13.13 -25.14
CA ASN A 51 -6.71 -13.05 -23.70
C ASN A 51 -5.56 -12.23 -23.11
N HIS A 52 -5.64 -10.89 -23.19
CA HIS A 52 -4.63 -9.97 -22.66
C HIS A 52 -4.33 -10.24 -21.19
N LEU A 53 -5.31 -10.75 -20.43
CA LEU A 53 -5.13 -11.09 -19.02
C LEU A 53 -4.11 -12.22 -18.85
N GLU A 54 -4.13 -13.26 -19.67
CA GLU A 54 -3.09 -14.31 -19.61
C GLU A 54 -1.73 -13.79 -20.06
N LYS A 55 -1.71 -13.02 -21.16
CA LYS A 55 -0.49 -12.45 -21.75
C LYS A 55 0.28 -11.58 -20.78
N TYR A 56 -0.42 -10.70 -20.05
CA TYR A 56 0.20 -9.70 -19.18
C TYR A 56 0.25 -10.11 -17.71
N ASN A 57 -0.20 -11.32 -17.35
CA ASN A 57 -0.09 -11.83 -15.99
C ASN A 57 1.33 -12.36 -15.69
N VAL A 58 2.28 -11.42 -15.62
CA VAL A 58 3.69 -11.66 -15.34
C VAL A 58 4.08 -11.11 -13.96
N PRO A 59 5.12 -11.63 -13.29
CA PRO A 59 5.61 -11.05 -12.05
C PRO A 59 6.10 -9.61 -12.28
N GLY A 60 5.65 -8.66 -11.44
CA GLY A 60 6.05 -7.27 -11.57
C GLY A 60 5.86 -6.48 -10.28
N PRO A 61 6.42 -5.27 -10.14
CA PRO A 61 6.20 -4.46 -8.94
C PRO A 61 4.75 -3.96 -8.85
N ARG A 62 4.28 -3.73 -7.62
CA ARG A 62 3.03 -3.02 -7.30
C ARG A 62 3.21 -1.51 -7.32
N TYR A 63 4.45 -1.01 -7.44
CA TYR A 63 4.78 0.40 -7.47
C TYR A 63 4.16 1.15 -6.27
N THR A 64 4.40 0.64 -5.06
CA THR A 64 4.19 1.41 -3.83
C THR A 64 5.14 2.61 -3.76
N SER A 65 6.30 2.49 -4.41
CA SER A 65 7.26 3.55 -4.65
C SER A 65 7.98 3.34 -5.98
N TYR A 66 8.66 4.38 -6.46
CA TYR A 66 9.69 4.28 -7.48
C TYR A 66 10.93 5.08 -7.05
N PRO A 67 12.13 4.49 -7.06
CA PRO A 67 12.40 3.06 -7.26
C PRO A 67 11.69 2.15 -6.25
N THR A 68 11.43 0.91 -6.68
CA THR A 68 10.84 -0.11 -5.80
C THR A 68 11.91 -0.64 -4.85
N VAL A 69 11.49 -1.15 -3.69
CA VAL A 69 12.40 -1.54 -2.60
C VAL A 69 13.50 -2.54 -3.03
N PRO A 70 13.24 -3.57 -3.88
CA PRO A 70 14.31 -4.45 -4.38
C PRO A 70 15.39 -3.78 -5.22
N TYR A 71 15.09 -2.62 -5.81
CA TYR A 71 15.99 -1.88 -6.69
C TYR A 71 16.62 -0.66 -6.03
N TRP A 72 16.46 -0.52 -4.71
CA TRP A 72 17.20 0.47 -3.95
C TRP A 72 18.69 0.17 -4.02
N ASP A 73 19.45 1.18 -4.41
CA ASP A 73 20.90 1.18 -4.40
C ASP A 73 21.42 1.70 -3.04
N PRO A 74 21.93 0.82 -2.16
CA PRO A 74 22.42 1.21 -0.85
C PRO A 74 23.71 2.03 -0.92
N GLU A 75 24.48 1.96 -2.00
CA GLU A 75 25.73 2.74 -2.15
C GLU A 75 25.45 4.24 -2.26
N THR A 76 24.26 4.60 -2.74
CA THR A 76 23.81 5.99 -2.78
C THR A 76 23.44 6.53 -1.40
N PHE A 77 23.24 5.68 -0.39
CA PHE A 77 22.59 6.09 0.84
C PHE A 77 23.58 6.27 2.00
N THR A 78 23.44 7.40 2.70
CA THR A 78 24.02 7.60 4.04
C THR A 78 23.02 8.33 4.91
N GLU A 79 23.15 8.19 6.24
CA GLU A 79 22.28 8.92 7.17
C GLU A 79 22.39 10.44 7.00
N ASP A 80 23.58 10.97 6.70
CA ASP A 80 23.77 12.39 6.44
C ASP A 80 23.01 12.86 5.19
N ARG A 81 23.04 12.08 4.10
CA ARG A 81 22.26 12.39 2.90
C ARG A 81 20.77 12.35 3.19
N TRP A 82 20.30 11.38 4.00
CA TRP A 82 18.91 11.34 4.44
C TRP A 82 18.51 12.59 5.24
N ARG A 83 19.35 13.00 6.20
CA ARG A 83 19.11 14.22 7.00
C ARG A 83 19.05 15.47 6.12
N GLU A 84 19.91 15.57 5.10
CA GLU A 84 19.89 16.65 4.11
C GLU A 84 18.58 16.66 3.30
N THR A 85 18.20 15.53 2.71
CA THR A 85 17.01 15.43 1.87
C THR A 85 15.72 15.64 2.65
N LEU A 86 15.67 15.16 3.90
CA LEU A 86 14.55 15.36 4.81
C LEU A 86 14.38 16.85 5.15
N ARG A 87 15.45 17.55 5.51
CA ARG A 87 15.38 19.00 5.80
C ARG A 87 14.96 19.80 4.59
N ARG A 88 15.47 19.43 3.41
CA ARG A 88 15.06 20.04 2.14
C ARG A 88 13.56 19.89 1.91
N ALA A 89 13.05 18.65 1.94
CA ALA A 89 11.63 18.39 1.72
C ALA A 89 10.75 19.11 2.75
N PHE A 90 11.17 19.10 4.02
CA PHE A 90 10.47 19.80 5.09
C PHE A 90 10.40 21.32 4.85
N ALA A 91 11.52 21.96 4.51
CA ALA A 91 11.58 23.38 4.20
C ALA A 91 10.72 23.75 2.97
N GLU A 92 10.65 22.87 1.97
CA GLU A 92 9.88 23.09 0.74
C GLU A 92 8.36 22.96 0.93
N SER A 93 7.89 22.11 1.86
CA SER A 93 6.47 21.73 1.92
C SER A 93 5.75 21.92 3.26
N ASN A 94 6.44 22.03 4.41
CA ASN A 94 5.79 21.97 5.73
C ASN A 94 4.72 23.07 5.93
N GLU A 95 4.98 24.30 5.50
CA GLU A 95 4.03 25.40 5.66
C GLU A 95 2.81 25.30 4.75
N ARG A 96 2.95 24.67 3.57
CA ARG A 96 1.89 24.55 2.57
C ARG A 96 1.08 23.27 2.75
N ASP A 97 1.78 22.14 2.76
CA ASP A 97 1.19 20.80 2.69
C ASP A 97 1.20 20.11 4.06
N GLY A 98 2.13 20.47 4.94
CA GLY A 98 2.46 19.71 6.14
C GLY A 98 3.24 18.42 5.82
N ILE A 99 3.33 17.54 6.81
CA ILE A 99 3.98 16.23 6.70
C ILE A 99 3.00 15.10 7.03
N SER A 100 3.29 13.92 6.51
CA SER A 100 2.60 12.68 6.83
C SER A 100 3.42 11.86 7.82
N LEU A 101 2.77 11.27 8.82
CA LEU A 101 3.38 10.33 9.75
C LEU A 101 2.76 8.95 9.56
N TYR A 102 3.61 7.95 9.35
CA TYR A 102 3.24 6.55 9.45
C TYR A 102 3.84 5.97 10.73
N LEU A 103 3.03 5.28 11.54
CA LEU A 103 3.50 4.57 12.72
C LEU A 103 3.27 3.08 12.54
N HIS A 104 4.35 2.31 12.54
CA HIS A 104 4.29 0.87 12.52
C HIS A 104 4.17 0.32 13.95
N LEU A 105 3.02 -0.30 14.25
CA LEU A 105 2.69 -0.95 15.51
C LEU A 105 2.72 -2.47 15.29
N PRO A 106 3.83 -3.17 15.60
CA PRO A 106 4.15 -4.46 15.00
C PRO A 106 3.43 -5.65 15.64
N TYR A 107 2.75 -5.48 16.76
CA TYR A 107 2.27 -6.61 17.55
C TYR A 107 0.93 -7.14 17.06
N CYS A 108 0.80 -8.47 17.06
CA CYS A 108 -0.45 -9.19 16.82
C CYS A 108 -0.63 -10.31 17.84
N GLU A 109 -1.85 -10.51 18.32
CA GLU A 109 -2.21 -11.62 19.23
C GLU A 109 -2.08 -13.00 18.58
N THR A 110 -2.30 -13.09 17.27
CA THR A 110 -2.41 -14.37 16.56
C THR A 110 -1.80 -14.26 15.17
N LEU A 111 -1.14 -15.34 14.74
CA LEU A 111 -0.56 -15.46 13.41
C LEU A 111 -1.66 -15.76 12.38
N CYS A 112 -1.99 -14.79 11.53
CA CYS A 112 -2.72 -15.04 10.30
C CYS A 112 -1.81 -15.73 9.28
N THR A 113 -2.17 -16.91 8.78
CA THR A 113 -1.32 -17.71 7.88
C THR A 113 -1.37 -17.26 6.43
N TYR A 114 -2.07 -16.17 6.11
CA TYR A 114 -1.98 -15.48 4.82
C TYR A 114 -1.09 -14.21 4.89
N CYS A 115 -0.76 -13.72 6.09
CA CYS A 115 -0.24 -12.36 6.27
C CYS A 115 1.25 -12.20 5.88
N GLY A 116 1.50 -11.34 4.88
CA GLY A 116 2.84 -10.96 4.43
C GLY A 116 3.49 -9.80 5.20
N CYS A 117 2.81 -9.17 6.15
CA CYS A 117 3.29 -7.96 6.82
C CYS A 117 4.52 -8.22 7.70
N ASN A 118 5.26 -7.15 8.07
CA ASN A 118 6.15 -7.18 9.23
C ASN A 118 5.29 -7.14 10.50
N LYS A 119 5.48 -8.14 11.37
CA LYS A 119 4.72 -8.30 12.62
C LYS A 119 5.47 -9.20 13.60
N ARG A 120 5.14 -9.02 14.88
CA ARG A 120 5.56 -9.87 15.99
C ARG A 120 4.33 -10.45 16.67
N ILE A 121 4.25 -11.78 16.70
CA ILE A 121 3.16 -12.47 17.38
C ILE A 121 3.48 -12.58 18.87
N THR A 122 2.60 -12.05 19.71
CA THR A 122 2.75 -12.08 21.17
C THR A 122 1.40 -11.84 21.83
N LYS A 123 1.20 -12.40 23.02
CA LYS A 123 0.09 -12.08 23.93
C LYS A 123 0.53 -11.28 25.16
N ASN A 124 1.83 -10.99 25.23
CA ASN A 124 2.41 -10.22 26.31
C ASN A 124 2.21 -8.72 26.01
N HIS A 125 1.32 -8.06 26.74
CA HIS A 125 1.04 -6.63 26.63
C HIS A 125 2.05 -5.73 27.34
N ASP A 126 2.97 -6.29 28.14
CA ASP A 126 4.06 -5.50 28.77
C ASP A 126 5.03 -4.91 27.74
N VAL A 127 4.95 -5.37 26.48
CA VAL A 127 5.72 -4.84 25.35
C VAL A 127 5.25 -3.47 24.84
N GLU A 128 4.03 -3.05 25.20
CA GLU A 128 3.42 -1.83 24.65
C GLU A 128 4.17 -0.57 25.08
N LEU A 129 4.38 -0.40 26.40
CA LEU A 129 4.99 0.81 26.96
C LEU A 129 6.45 0.99 26.54
N PRO A 130 7.33 -0.03 26.59
CA PRO A 130 8.69 0.10 26.08
C PRO A 130 8.72 0.48 24.59
N TYR A 131 7.82 -0.08 23.78
CA TYR A 131 7.75 0.24 22.36
C TYR A 131 7.26 1.67 22.11
N ILE A 132 6.23 2.13 22.84
CA ILE A 132 5.76 3.52 22.78
C ILE A 132 6.87 4.49 23.17
N ALA A 133 7.63 4.19 24.22
CA ALA A 133 8.76 5.02 24.63
C ALA A 133 9.77 5.18 23.50
N ALA A 134 10.17 4.07 22.85
CA ALA A 134 11.08 4.11 21.71
C ALA A 134 10.51 4.91 20.52
N VAL A 135 9.25 4.73 20.15
CA VAL A 135 8.64 5.50 19.06
C VAL A 135 8.65 7.01 19.36
N LEU A 136 8.43 7.40 20.62
CA LEU A 136 8.46 8.81 21.03
C LEU A 136 9.89 9.37 21.08
N GLU A 137 10.89 8.57 21.49
CA GLU A 137 12.31 8.93 21.42
C GLU A 137 12.77 9.11 19.97
N GLU A 138 12.39 8.20 19.06
CA GLU A 138 12.63 8.33 17.63
C GLU A 138 12.00 9.61 17.07
N TRP A 139 10.75 9.90 17.46
CA TRP A 139 10.08 11.12 17.04
C TRP A 139 10.81 12.38 17.53
N ALA A 140 11.34 12.36 18.75
CA ALA A 140 12.15 13.46 19.26
C ALA A 140 13.42 13.68 18.41
N LEU A 141 14.11 12.61 18.01
CA LEU A 141 15.28 12.71 17.11
C LEU A 141 14.91 13.38 15.78
N TYR A 142 13.78 13.02 15.17
CA TYR A 142 13.31 13.68 13.97
C TYR A 142 12.99 15.16 14.22
N ARG A 143 12.28 15.49 15.29
CA ARG A 143 11.93 16.88 15.62
C ARG A 143 13.16 17.77 15.78
N ASP A 144 14.21 17.28 16.41
CA ASP A 144 15.48 18.00 16.55
C ASP A 144 16.13 18.27 15.18
N LEU A 145 15.98 17.36 14.22
CA LEU A 145 16.49 17.53 12.86
C LEU A 145 15.71 18.55 12.02
N LEU A 146 14.40 18.68 12.24
CA LEU A 146 13.51 19.55 11.48
C LEU A 146 13.74 21.04 11.76
N GLY A 147 14.21 21.39 12.97
CA GLY A 147 14.55 22.77 13.34
C GLY A 147 13.36 23.73 13.55
N SER A 148 12.13 23.31 13.24
CA SER A 148 10.90 24.04 13.56
C SER A 148 9.73 23.07 13.80
N ALA A 149 8.62 23.59 14.33
CA ALA A 149 7.45 22.76 14.64
C ALA A 149 6.83 22.19 13.35
N PRO A 150 6.69 20.86 13.24
CA PRO A 150 6.04 20.27 12.07
C PRO A 150 4.54 20.57 12.08
N ARG A 151 3.98 20.73 10.88
CA ARG A 151 2.55 20.75 10.64
C ARG A 151 2.12 19.36 10.19
N ILE A 152 1.36 18.67 11.03
CA ILE A 152 0.90 17.31 10.75
C ILE A 152 -0.34 17.37 9.85
N ARG A 153 -0.24 16.77 8.67
CA ARG A 153 -1.33 16.64 7.70
C ARG A 153 -1.97 15.25 7.74
N GLU A 154 -1.19 14.22 7.98
CA GLU A 154 -1.68 12.84 8.06
C GLU A 154 -1.01 12.10 9.22
N ILE A 155 -1.77 11.25 9.91
CA ILE A 155 -1.24 10.18 10.78
C ILE A 155 -1.91 8.88 10.36
N HIS A 156 -1.11 7.86 10.08
CA HIS A 156 -1.60 6.51 9.81
C HIS A 156 -0.98 5.53 10.79
N LEU A 157 -1.81 4.87 11.60
CA LEU A 157 -1.39 3.76 12.44
C LEU A 157 -1.61 2.45 11.68
N GLY A 158 -0.55 1.70 11.42
CA GLY A 158 -0.64 0.39 10.75
C GLY A 158 0.37 -0.61 11.27
N GLY A 159 0.61 -1.67 10.49
CA GLY A 159 1.68 -2.64 10.74
C GLY A 159 1.16 -4.03 11.09
N GLY A 160 1.31 -4.43 12.35
CA GLY A 160 0.70 -5.64 12.88
C GLY A 160 -0.78 -5.40 13.17
N THR A 161 -1.08 -4.95 14.38
CA THR A 161 -2.44 -4.57 14.77
C THR A 161 -2.36 -3.38 15.72
N PRO A 162 -2.65 -2.14 15.27
CA PRO A 162 -2.68 -0.97 16.14
C PRO A 162 -3.55 -1.17 17.39
N THR A 163 -4.70 -1.83 17.26
CA THR A 163 -5.61 -2.19 18.36
C THR A 163 -5.19 -3.45 19.15
N PHE A 164 -3.92 -3.85 19.04
CA PHE A 164 -3.25 -4.63 20.09
C PHE A 164 -2.95 -3.74 21.29
N PHE A 165 -2.59 -2.48 21.05
CA PHE A 165 -2.29 -1.54 22.11
C PHE A 165 -3.57 -1.10 22.80
N SER A 166 -3.56 -1.10 24.13
CA SER A 166 -4.70 -0.66 24.94
C SER A 166 -5.12 0.78 24.61
N PRO A 167 -6.39 1.15 24.81
CA PRO A 167 -6.87 2.52 24.55
C PRO A 167 -6.03 3.59 25.27
N ALA A 168 -5.68 3.37 26.54
CA ALA A 168 -4.85 4.29 27.32
C ALA A 168 -3.44 4.46 26.74
N ASN A 169 -2.84 3.40 26.20
CA ASN A 169 -1.53 3.45 25.59
C ASN A 169 -1.55 4.15 24.22
N LEU A 170 -2.61 3.95 23.44
CA LEU A 170 -2.82 4.72 22.20
C LEU A 170 -3.04 6.20 22.48
N GLU A 171 -3.81 6.55 23.52
CA GLU A 171 -3.94 7.93 23.97
C GLU A 171 -2.59 8.53 24.35
N ARG A 172 -1.82 7.83 25.18
CA ARG A 172 -0.48 8.27 25.56
C ARG A 172 0.41 8.53 24.34
N LEU A 173 0.45 7.60 23.40
CA LEU A 173 1.24 7.70 22.18
C LEU A 173 0.85 8.93 21.36
N ILE A 174 -0.44 9.07 21.04
CA ILE A 174 -0.91 10.13 20.15
C ILE A 174 -0.83 11.50 20.81
N THR A 175 -1.23 11.64 22.07
CA THR A 175 -1.13 12.91 22.79
C THR A 175 0.33 13.37 22.90
N SER A 176 1.27 12.43 23.15
CA SER A 176 2.69 12.76 23.23
C SER A 176 3.28 13.14 21.87
N LEU A 177 2.89 12.43 20.80
CA LEU A 177 3.34 12.70 19.44
C LEU A 177 2.86 14.09 18.96
N LEU A 178 1.63 14.46 19.30
CA LEU A 178 1.02 15.74 18.97
C LEU A 178 1.49 16.90 19.87
N ALA A 179 2.27 16.64 20.92
CA ALA A 179 2.75 17.68 21.81
C ALA A 179 3.76 18.61 21.10
N GLY A 180 3.41 19.89 20.96
CA GLY A 180 4.29 20.89 20.34
C GLY A 180 4.36 20.84 18.81
N VAL A 181 3.39 20.20 18.16
CA VAL A 181 3.21 20.26 16.70
C VAL A 181 1.98 21.11 16.37
N THR A 182 1.85 21.51 15.10
CA THR A 182 0.60 22.12 14.61
C THR A 182 -0.16 21.13 13.74
N LEU A 183 -1.49 21.22 13.69
CA LEU A 183 -2.30 20.41 12.78
C LEU A 183 -2.65 21.22 11.54
N ALA A 184 -2.58 20.59 10.37
CA ALA A 184 -3.14 21.19 9.16
C ALA A 184 -4.66 21.39 9.33
N PRO A 185 -5.27 22.45 8.77
CA PRO A 185 -6.72 22.67 8.86
C PRO A 185 -7.56 21.50 8.35
N SER A 186 -7.03 20.75 7.39
CA SER A 186 -7.60 19.56 6.80
C SER A 186 -6.88 18.27 7.21
N HIS A 187 -6.20 18.24 8.37
CA HIS A 187 -5.52 17.03 8.81
C HIS A 187 -6.47 15.83 8.89
N GLU A 188 -5.94 14.66 8.63
CA GLU A 188 -6.74 13.44 8.70
C GLU A 188 -5.92 12.34 9.37
N PHE A 189 -6.52 11.64 10.33
CA PHE A 189 -5.90 10.50 10.99
C PHE A 189 -6.67 9.21 10.72
N ALA A 190 -5.94 8.15 10.42
CA ALA A 190 -6.46 6.82 10.11
C ALA A 190 -5.72 5.73 10.90
N PHE A 191 -6.43 4.65 11.22
CA PHE A 191 -5.80 3.48 11.82
C PHE A 191 -6.36 2.17 11.24
N GLU A 192 -5.49 1.17 11.22
CA GLU A 192 -5.82 -0.22 10.93
C GLU A 192 -6.30 -0.93 12.19
N ALA A 193 -7.24 -1.84 12.04
CA ALA A 193 -7.85 -2.54 13.15
C ALA A 193 -8.21 -3.98 12.79
N ASN A 194 -8.03 -4.84 13.78
CA ASN A 194 -8.56 -6.19 13.79
C ASN A 194 -9.92 -6.18 14.52
N PRO A 195 -11.03 -6.50 13.86
CA PRO A 195 -12.35 -6.55 14.50
C PRO A 195 -12.41 -7.37 15.79
N ASN A 196 -11.61 -8.43 15.94
CA ASN A 196 -11.59 -9.26 17.14
C ASN A 196 -10.97 -8.56 18.37
N SER A 197 -9.96 -7.70 18.19
CA SER A 197 -9.29 -7.00 19.31
C SER A 197 -9.82 -5.58 19.52
N THR A 198 -10.42 -4.96 18.51
CA THR A 198 -10.96 -3.60 18.62
C THR A 198 -12.19 -3.55 19.52
N THR A 199 -12.09 -2.85 20.65
CA THR A 199 -13.18 -2.59 21.58
C THR A 199 -13.85 -1.24 21.32
N PHE A 200 -15.02 -1.00 21.90
CA PHE A 200 -15.67 0.31 21.85
C PHE A 200 -14.78 1.44 22.39
N GLU A 201 -14.04 1.18 23.47
CA GLU A 201 -13.12 2.15 24.10
C GLU A 201 -11.96 2.54 23.16
N HIS A 202 -11.44 1.62 22.35
CA HIS A 202 -10.46 1.96 21.30
C HIS A 202 -11.04 2.98 20.31
N LEU A 203 -12.27 2.72 19.82
CA LEU A 203 -12.94 3.59 18.85
C LEU A 203 -13.19 4.98 19.44
N GLU A 204 -13.71 5.05 20.67
CA GLU A 204 -14.00 6.31 21.36
C GLU A 204 -12.71 7.11 21.60
N THR A 205 -11.66 6.44 22.07
CA THR A 205 -10.36 7.07 22.34
C THR A 205 -9.74 7.66 21.09
N LEU A 206 -9.63 6.87 20.01
CA LEU A 206 -9.04 7.34 18.76
C LEU A 206 -9.89 8.44 18.11
N PHE A 207 -11.22 8.35 18.18
CA PHE A 207 -12.09 9.42 17.68
C PHE A 207 -11.85 10.75 18.39
N ARG A 208 -11.74 10.72 19.73
CA ARG A 208 -11.42 11.90 20.55
C ARG A 208 -10.05 12.50 20.20
N LEU A 209 -9.08 11.67 19.82
CA LEU A 209 -7.74 12.07 19.40
C LEU A 209 -7.67 12.60 17.96
N GLY A 210 -8.80 12.67 17.25
CA GLY A 210 -8.89 13.25 15.90
C GLY A 210 -8.96 12.22 14.77
N PHE A 211 -8.96 10.92 15.07
CA PHE A 211 -9.16 9.91 14.03
C PHE A 211 -10.60 9.96 13.51
N ARG A 212 -10.73 9.98 12.18
CA ARG A 212 -12.03 9.94 11.48
C ARG A 212 -12.17 8.73 10.58
N ARG A 213 -11.06 8.02 10.41
CA ARG A 213 -10.96 6.89 9.51
C ARG A 213 -10.45 5.64 10.18
N LEU A 214 -11.08 4.53 9.80
CA LEU A 214 -10.83 3.20 10.32
C LEU A 214 -10.76 2.22 9.15
N SER A 215 -9.70 1.42 9.09
CA SER A 215 -9.66 0.23 8.23
C SER A 215 -9.81 -1.06 9.03
N LEU A 216 -10.74 -1.92 8.62
CA LEU A 216 -10.99 -3.21 9.22
C LEU A 216 -10.49 -4.34 8.30
N GLY A 217 -9.58 -5.16 8.82
CA GLY A 217 -9.17 -6.41 8.18
C GLY A 217 -10.31 -7.44 8.25
N VAL A 218 -11.09 -7.55 7.17
CA VAL A 218 -12.22 -8.49 7.06
C VAL A 218 -11.80 -9.77 6.34
N GLU A 219 -11.05 -9.60 5.26
CA GLU A 219 -10.50 -10.64 4.39
C GLU A 219 -11.55 -11.46 3.64
N ASP A 220 -12.34 -12.25 4.37
CA ASP A 220 -13.38 -13.15 3.86
C ASP A 220 -14.37 -13.52 4.98
N PHE A 221 -15.63 -13.81 4.66
CA PHE A 221 -16.63 -14.32 5.60
C PHE A 221 -16.87 -15.84 5.53
N ASP A 222 -16.34 -16.57 4.54
CA ASP A 222 -16.42 -18.03 4.45
C ASP A 222 -15.66 -18.66 5.63
N PRO A 223 -16.35 -19.39 6.54
CA PRO A 223 -15.71 -19.99 7.71
C PRO A 223 -14.56 -20.96 7.37
N ARG A 224 -14.62 -21.65 6.22
CA ARG A 224 -13.56 -22.56 5.77
C ARG A 224 -12.29 -21.80 5.42
N VAL A 225 -12.45 -20.69 4.69
CA VAL A 225 -11.35 -19.77 4.35
C VAL A 225 -10.76 -19.18 5.64
N GLN A 226 -11.61 -18.69 6.54
CA GLN A 226 -11.17 -18.16 7.83
C GLN A 226 -10.38 -19.18 8.67
N GLU A 227 -10.81 -20.44 8.72
CA GLU A 227 -10.12 -21.49 9.46
C GLU A 227 -8.73 -21.78 8.88
N VAL A 228 -8.63 -21.95 7.56
CA VAL A 228 -7.37 -22.30 6.91
C VAL A 228 -6.35 -21.14 6.96
N ILE A 229 -6.82 -19.89 6.89
CA ILE A 229 -5.95 -18.70 7.02
C ILE A 229 -5.70 -18.30 8.49
N ASN A 230 -6.25 -19.06 9.45
CA ASN A 230 -6.15 -18.85 10.89
C ASN A 230 -6.67 -17.48 11.36
N ARG A 231 -7.83 -17.08 10.82
CA ARG A 231 -8.46 -15.79 11.03
C ARG A 231 -9.97 -15.93 11.27
N ILE A 232 -10.35 -16.69 12.29
CA ILE A 232 -11.76 -16.80 12.69
C ILE A 232 -12.28 -15.45 13.14
N GLN A 233 -13.23 -14.90 12.41
CA GLN A 233 -13.80 -13.57 12.63
C GLN A 233 -15.27 -13.58 12.23
N PRO A 234 -16.19 -13.82 13.17
CA PRO A 234 -17.61 -13.85 12.89
C PRO A 234 -18.12 -12.53 12.29
N ARG A 235 -19.07 -12.62 11.36
CA ARG A 235 -19.68 -11.47 10.70
C ARG A 235 -20.29 -10.48 11.69
N GLU A 236 -20.90 -10.97 12.76
CA GLU A 236 -21.50 -10.17 13.83
C GLU A 236 -20.47 -9.29 14.54
N ARG A 237 -19.21 -9.76 14.61
CA ARG A 237 -18.13 -9.00 15.22
C ARG A 237 -17.79 -7.79 14.36
N VAL A 238 -17.61 -7.99 13.06
CA VAL A 238 -17.40 -6.90 12.09
C VAL A 238 -18.57 -5.92 12.14
N ALA A 239 -19.80 -6.43 12.05
CA ALA A 239 -21.02 -5.61 12.11
C ALA A 239 -21.10 -4.75 13.38
N THR A 240 -20.70 -5.30 14.52
CA THR A 240 -20.69 -4.59 15.80
C THR A 240 -19.70 -3.43 15.78
N VAL A 241 -18.45 -3.67 15.35
CA VAL A 241 -17.41 -2.64 15.27
C VAL A 241 -17.81 -1.55 14.27
N THR A 242 -18.34 -1.93 13.10
CA THR A 242 -18.84 -0.99 12.08
C THR A 242 -19.94 -0.09 12.64
N ARG A 243 -20.96 -0.67 13.29
CA ARG A 243 -22.07 0.10 13.89
C ARG A 243 -21.58 1.02 15.00
N GLN A 244 -20.66 0.57 15.85
CA GLN A 244 -20.09 1.38 16.91
C GLN A 244 -19.28 2.56 16.35
N ALA A 245 -18.42 2.31 15.38
CA ALA A 245 -17.61 3.36 14.73
C ALA A 245 -18.52 4.42 14.08
N ARG A 246 -19.56 4.00 13.35
CA ARG A 246 -20.55 4.93 12.79
C ARG A 246 -21.31 5.71 13.87
N GLY A 247 -21.73 5.03 14.94
CA GLY A 247 -22.42 5.66 16.06
C GLY A 247 -21.59 6.73 16.77
N ILE A 248 -20.27 6.57 16.81
CA ILE A 248 -19.33 7.55 17.37
C ILE A 248 -19.11 8.74 16.40
N GLY A 249 -19.15 8.49 15.09
CA GLY A 249 -19.03 9.53 14.06
C GLY A 249 -17.85 9.35 13.11
N PHE A 250 -17.25 8.16 13.02
CA PHE A 250 -16.32 7.85 11.94
C PHE A 250 -17.04 7.97 10.58
N ASP A 251 -16.46 8.73 9.65
CA ASP A 251 -17.08 9.11 8.38
C ASP A 251 -16.42 8.42 7.16
N SER A 252 -15.34 7.68 7.39
CA SER A 252 -14.70 6.85 6.36
C SER A 252 -14.28 5.50 6.92
N LEU A 253 -15.09 4.48 6.65
CA LEU A 253 -14.78 3.09 6.97
C LEU A 253 -14.24 2.36 5.74
N ASN A 254 -13.04 1.79 5.86
CA ASN A 254 -12.47 0.90 4.85
C ASN A 254 -12.56 -0.56 5.30
N PHE A 255 -12.97 -1.47 4.43
CA PHE A 255 -12.83 -2.90 4.67
C PHE A 255 -11.79 -3.49 3.72
N ASP A 256 -10.82 -4.19 4.30
CA ASP A 256 -9.83 -4.95 3.55
C ASP A 256 -10.39 -6.34 3.28
N LEU A 257 -10.42 -6.71 2.00
CA LEU A 257 -10.88 -7.98 1.46
C LEU A 257 -9.77 -8.57 0.61
N VAL A 258 -9.68 -9.90 0.55
CA VAL A 258 -8.65 -10.57 -0.24
C VAL A 258 -9.29 -11.58 -1.15
N TYR A 259 -9.00 -11.54 -2.44
CA TYR A 259 -9.34 -12.61 -3.37
C TYR A 259 -8.12 -13.47 -3.70
N GLY A 260 -8.39 -14.74 -4.00
CA GLY A 260 -7.37 -15.75 -4.21
C GLY A 260 -6.83 -16.39 -2.94
N LEU A 261 -7.53 -16.28 -1.81
CA LEU A 261 -7.21 -17.03 -0.59
C LEU A 261 -7.47 -18.53 -0.79
N PRO A 262 -6.82 -19.41 -0.01
CA PRO A 262 -7.05 -20.84 -0.06
C PRO A 262 -8.52 -21.19 0.20
N LEU A 263 -9.04 -22.15 -0.57
CA LEU A 263 -10.42 -22.67 -0.51
C LEU A 263 -11.52 -21.66 -0.89
N GLN A 264 -11.17 -20.47 -1.40
CA GLN A 264 -12.17 -19.53 -1.90
C GLN A 264 -12.90 -20.09 -3.12
N THR A 265 -14.20 -19.84 -3.16
CA THR A 265 -15.11 -20.30 -4.22
C THR A 265 -15.96 -19.14 -4.73
N ARG A 266 -16.61 -19.34 -5.87
CA ARG A 266 -17.56 -18.39 -6.44
C ARG A 266 -18.66 -18.05 -5.42
N GLU A 267 -19.25 -19.07 -4.80
CA GLU A 267 -20.30 -18.94 -3.80
C GLU A 267 -19.81 -18.19 -2.56
N GLY A 268 -18.59 -18.48 -2.09
CA GLY A 268 -17.96 -17.76 -0.98
C GLY A 268 -17.75 -16.26 -1.26
N ILE A 269 -17.34 -15.90 -2.47
CA ILE A 269 -17.25 -14.49 -2.89
C ILE A 269 -18.63 -13.83 -2.91
N ILE A 270 -19.65 -14.50 -3.44
CA ILE A 270 -21.03 -13.98 -3.46
C ILE A 270 -21.52 -13.69 -2.04
N ASP A 271 -21.33 -14.64 -1.13
CA ASP A 271 -21.75 -14.50 0.28
C ASP A 271 -20.98 -13.38 0.97
N THR A 272 -19.66 -13.31 0.75
CA THR A 272 -18.81 -12.25 1.30
C THR A 272 -19.25 -10.89 0.80
N ILE A 273 -19.36 -10.66 -0.50
CA ILE A 273 -19.72 -9.35 -1.05
C ILE A 273 -21.17 -8.98 -0.70
N SER A 274 -22.08 -9.94 -0.58
CA SER A 274 -23.45 -9.69 -0.10
C SER A 274 -23.45 -9.16 1.34
N ALA A 275 -22.65 -9.76 2.23
CA ALA A 275 -22.47 -9.25 3.59
C ALA A 275 -21.85 -7.85 3.61
N ILE A 276 -20.89 -7.58 2.72
CA ILE A 276 -20.27 -6.26 2.57
C ILE A 276 -21.29 -5.21 2.13
N ARG A 277 -22.16 -5.54 1.18
CA ARG A 277 -23.24 -4.67 0.73
C ARG A 277 -24.19 -4.29 1.87
N GLU A 278 -24.46 -5.21 2.80
CA GLU A 278 -25.28 -4.93 3.97
C GLU A 278 -24.57 -4.04 5.00
N LEU A 279 -23.28 -4.28 5.26
CA LEU A 279 -22.47 -3.48 6.19
C LEU A 279 -22.13 -2.10 5.63
N LYS A 280 -22.05 -2.01 4.30
CA LYS A 280 -21.88 -0.81 3.48
C LYS A 280 -20.74 0.09 3.98
N PRO A 281 -19.47 -0.37 4.04
CA PRO A 281 -18.34 0.51 4.31
C PRO A 281 -18.21 1.62 3.25
N ASP A 282 -17.46 2.67 3.52
CA ASP A 282 -17.30 3.80 2.59
C ASP A 282 -16.24 3.51 1.52
N ARG A 283 -15.25 2.68 1.88
CA ARG A 283 -14.18 2.19 1.02
C ARG A 283 -14.02 0.68 1.15
N ILE A 284 -13.57 0.08 0.06
CA ILE A 284 -13.23 -1.34 0.01
C ILE A 284 -11.90 -1.45 -0.70
N ALA A 285 -11.08 -2.33 -0.14
CA ALA A 285 -9.77 -2.63 -0.63
C ALA A 285 -9.76 -4.13 -0.92
N PHE A 286 -10.00 -4.50 -2.18
CA PHE A 286 -10.28 -5.87 -2.61
C PHE A 286 -9.09 -6.46 -3.37
N TYR A 287 -8.13 -6.97 -2.61
CA TYR A 287 -6.79 -7.19 -3.09
C TYR A 287 -6.49 -8.63 -3.49
N SER A 288 -5.59 -8.77 -4.46
CA SER A 288 -5.04 -10.07 -4.87
C SER A 288 -4.16 -10.68 -3.78
N TYR A 289 -4.45 -11.91 -3.34
CA TYR A 289 -3.60 -12.66 -2.42
C TYR A 289 -2.20 -12.88 -3.01
N ALA A 290 -1.18 -12.43 -2.28
CA ALA A 290 0.22 -12.67 -2.61
C ALA A 290 0.76 -13.86 -1.81
N HIS A 291 0.94 -15.00 -2.49
CA HIS A 291 1.55 -16.19 -1.91
C HIS A 291 3.07 -16.19 -2.12
N VAL A 292 3.82 -16.04 -1.03
CA VAL A 292 5.28 -15.90 -0.99
C VAL A 292 5.91 -16.75 0.15
N PRO A 293 5.59 -18.06 0.27
CA PRO A 293 5.97 -18.92 1.41
C PRO A 293 7.48 -19.11 1.60
N TRP A 294 8.27 -18.76 0.57
CA TRP A 294 9.73 -18.76 0.60
C TRP A 294 10.32 -17.61 1.43
N ILE A 295 9.56 -16.53 1.67
CA ILE A 295 10.03 -15.42 2.51
C ILE A 295 10.02 -15.87 3.98
N LYS A 296 11.15 -15.71 4.66
CA LYS A 296 11.28 -16.06 6.08
C LYS A 296 10.35 -15.18 6.92
N GLY A 297 9.55 -15.80 7.80
CA GLY A 297 8.71 -15.09 8.77
C GLY A 297 7.29 -14.72 8.31
N VAL A 298 6.89 -15.04 7.07
CA VAL A 298 5.51 -14.76 6.61
C VAL A 298 4.47 -15.76 7.12
N GLY A 299 4.87 -17.00 7.46
CA GLY A 299 3.97 -17.98 8.07
C GLY A 299 2.95 -18.63 7.12
N GLN A 300 3.08 -18.42 5.80
CA GLN A 300 2.18 -18.92 4.76
C GLN A 300 2.39 -20.41 4.42
N ARG A 301 2.26 -21.30 5.42
CA ARG A 301 2.59 -22.74 5.27
C ARG A 301 1.52 -23.69 5.82
N LYS A 302 0.33 -23.18 6.15
CA LYS A 302 -0.77 -23.96 6.74
C LYS A 302 -1.65 -24.66 5.69
N PHE A 303 -1.49 -24.31 4.41
CA PHE A 303 -2.25 -24.83 3.28
C PHE A 303 -1.32 -25.17 2.11
N SER A 304 -1.82 -25.99 1.18
CA SER A 304 -1.13 -26.38 -0.05
C SER A 304 -1.34 -25.34 -1.15
N GLU A 305 -0.43 -25.28 -2.12
CA GLU A 305 -0.66 -24.51 -3.36
C GLU A 305 -1.87 -25.03 -4.15
N ALA A 306 -2.24 -26.31 -3.97
CA ALA A 306 -3.44 -26.89 -4.56
C ALA A 306 -4.75 -26.32 -3.98
N ASP A 307 -4.70 -25.72 -2.79
CA ASP A 307 -5.86 -25.06 -2.18
C ASP A 307 -6.08 -23.65 -2.75
N LEU A 308 -5.11 -23.10 -3.49
CA LEU A 308 -5.15 -21.74 -4.02
C LEU A 308 -5.82 -21.71 -5.39
N PRO A 309 -6.85 -20.87 -5.60
CA PRO A 309 -7.34 -20.59 -6.94
C PRO A 309 -6.23 -19.90 -7.74
N SER A 310 -6.09 -20.26 -9.02
CA SER A 310 -4.98 -19.78 -9.86
C SER A 310 -5.45 -19.42 -11.26
N GLY A 311 -4.65 -18.60 -11.96
CA GLY A 311 -4.92 -18.18 -13.34
C GLY A 311 -6.34 -17.64 -13.54
N ALA A 312 -7.08 -18.26 -14.47
CA ALA A 312 -8.44 -17.88 -14.83
C ALA A 312 -9.44 -17.99 -13.67
N GLU A 313 -9.28 -18.95 -12.76
CA GLU A 313 -10.17 -19.12 -11.61
C GLU A 313 -10.06 -17.94 -10.65
N LYS A 314 -8.83 -17.58 -10.26
CA LYS A 314 -8.58 -16.41 -9.39
C LYS A 314 -9.10 -15.12 -10.03
N ARG A 315 -8.94 -14.97 -11.36
CA ARG A 315 -9.48 -13.82 -12.08
C ARG A 315 -11.01 -13.78 -12.07
N ALA A 316 -11.66 -14.93 -12.26
CA ALA A 316 -13.12 -15.01 -12.20
C ALA A 316 -13.67 -14.61 -10.83
N LEU A 317 -12.95 -14.93 -9.73
CA LEU A 317 -13.29 -14.45 -8.39
C LEU A 317 -13.20 -12.92 -8.27
N TYR A 318 -12.14 -12.32 -8.83
CA TYR A 318 -11.99 -10.87 -8.86
C TYR A 318 -13.11 -10.19 -9.65
N GLU A 319 -13.36 -10.62 -10.90
CA GLU A 319 -14.37 -10.01 -11.75
C GLU A 319 -15.77 -10.08 -11.13
N LEU A 320 -16.12 -11.24 -10.58
CA LEU A 320 -17.38 -11.41 -9.86
C LEU A 320 -17.51 -10.43 -8.69
N GLY A 321 -16.47 -10.35 -7.85
CA GLY A 321 -16.49 -9.42 -6.73
C GLY A 321 -16.56 -7.96 -7.18
N ARG A 322 -15.79 -7.58 -8.22
CA ARG A 322 -15.80 -6.25 -8.83
C ARG A 322 -17.19 -5.86 -9.32
N GLU A 323 -17.83 -6.71 -10.12
CA GLU A 323 -19.18 -6.49 -10.66
C GLU A 323 -20.20 -6.29 -9.53
N MET A 324 -20.19 -7.16 -8.52
CA MET A 324 -21.09 -7.06 -7.37
C MET A 324 -20.85 -5.79 -6.54
N LEU A 325 -19.61 -5.33 -6.40
CA LEU A 325 -19.29 -4.07 -5.75
C LEU A 325 -19.80 -2.87 -6.56
N GLU A 326 -19.66 -2.88 -7.88
CA GLU A 326 -20.18 -1.85 -8.76
C GLU A 326 -21.72 -1.75 -8.69
N GLU A 327 -22.40 -2.91 -8.66
CA GLU A 327 -23.85 -3.03 -8.44
C GLU A 327 -24.27 -2.51 -7.06
N ALA A 328 -23.43 -2.70 -6.04
CA ALA A 328 -23.64 -2.15 -4.69
C ALA A 328 -23.38 -0.63 -4.61
N GLY A 329 -22.98 0.01 -5.70
CA GLY A 329 -22.78 1.45 -5.83
C GLY A 329 -21.36 1.94 -5.59
N TYR A 330 -20.41 1.03 -5.40
CA TYR A 330 -18.99 1.39 -5.33
C TYR A 330 -18.45 1.71 -6.73
N ARG A 331 -17.37 2.47 -6.78
CA ARG A 331 -16.65 2.80 -7.99
C ARG A 331 -15.18 2.47 -7.83
N GLU A 332 -14.61 1.87 -8.84
CA GLU A 332 -13.18 1.60 -8.90
C GLU A 332 -12.41 2.92 -8.94
N VAL A 333 -11.48 3.09 -8.01
CA VAL A 333 -10.55 4.22 -7.94
C VAL A 333 -9.29 3.93 -8.75
N GLY A 334 -8.77 2.71 -8.60
CA GLY A 334 -7.58 2.22 -9.29
C GLY A 334 -7.02 0.97 -8.62
N MET A 335 -6.48 0.06 -9.44
CA MET A 335 -6.04 -1.27 -9.02
C MET A 335 -7.14 -1.99 -8.21
N ASP A 336 -6.88 -2.25 -6.94
CA ASP A 336 -7.72 -3.07 -6.06
C ASP A 336 -8.62 -2.21 -5.15
N HIS A 337 -8.80 -0.91 -5.43
CA HIS A 337 -9.51 0.03 -4.54
C HIS A 337 -10.86 0.48 -5.09
N PHE A 338 -11.85 0.45 -4.22
CA PHE A 338 -13.23 0.85 -4.47
C PHE A 338 -13.69 1.84 -3.40
N ALA A 339 -14.48 2.83 -3.81
CA ALA A 339 -15.04 3.81 -2.89
C ALA A 339 -16.45 4.22 -3.33
N LEU A 340 -17.28 4.63 -2.37
CA LEU A 340 -18.59 5.22 -2.69
C LEU A 340 -18.39 6.63 -3.29
N PRO A 341 -19.31 7.11 -4.17
CA PRO A 341 -19.13 8.39 -4.85
C PRO A 341 -18.99 9.61 -3.93
N HIS A 342 -19.55 9.55 -2.71
CA HIS A 342 -19.44 10.63 -1.73
C HIS A 342 -18.10 10.66 -1.00
N ASP A 343 -17.34 9.57 -1.02
CA ASP A 343 -16.09 9.43 -0.31
C ASP A 343 -14.98 10.21 -1.06
N ASP A 344 -14.19 11.01 -0.34
CA ASP A 344 -13.27 11.92 -1.04
C ASP A 344 -12.08 11.23 -1.73
N LEU A 345 -11.85 9.94 -1.50
CA LEU A 345 -10.85 9.19 -2.27
C LEU A 345 -11.31 9.08 -3.72
N TYR A 346 -12.58 8.73 -3.94
CA TYR A 346 -13.18 8.72 -5.27
C TYR A 346 -13.22 10.12 -5.86
N ARG A 347 -13.63 11.12 -5.07
CA ARG A 347 -13.66 12.52 -5.53
C ARG A 347 -12.29 13.00 -5.98
N ALA A 348 -11.23 12.71 -5.22
CA ALA A 348 -9.86 13.07 -5.59
C ALA A 348 -9.39 12.37 -6.87
N ALA A 349 -9.79 11.11 -7.10
CA ALA A 349 -9.55 10.44 -8.37
C ALA A 349 -10.23 11.16 -9.54
N THR A 350 -11.52 11.48 -9.41
CA THR A 350 -12.27 12.18 -10.47
C THR A 350 -11.80 13.62 -10.70
N GLU A 351 -11.21 14.26 -9.69
CA GLU A 351 -10.69 15.62 -9.76
C GLU A 351 -9.19 15.67 -10.12
N GLY A 352 -8.54 14.53 -10.41
CA GLY A 352 -7.12 14.46 -10.76
C GLY A 352 -6.14 14.78 -9.61
N ARG A 353 -6.65 14.80 -8.36
CA ARG A 353 -5.90 15.08 -7.13
C ARG A 353 -5.42 13.84 -6.39
N LEU A 354 -5.75 12.64 -6.88
CA LEU A 354 -5.32 11.39 -6.28
C LEU A 354 -3.80 11.32 -6.23
N HIS A 355 -3.30 10.86 -5.10
CA HIS A 355 -1.90 10.60 -4.85
C HIS A 355 -1.71 9.17 -4.33
N ARG A 356 -0.47 8.68 -4.31
CA ARG A 356 -0.13 7.35 -3.82
C ARG A 356 1.19 7.40 -3.07
N ASN A 357 1.19 6.80 -1.88
CA ASN A 357 2.37 6.61 -1.04
C ASN A 357 2.45 5.14 -0.60
N PHE A 358 3.36 4.81 0.32
CA PHE A 358 3.53 3.45 0.85
C PHE A 358 2.27 2.89 1.54
N MET A 359 1.37 3.75 2.02
CA MET A 359 0.13 3.34 2.65
C MET A 359 -0.89 2.91 1.59
N GLY A 360 -0.99 3.66 0.49
CA GLY A 360 -1.91 3.37 -0.59
C GLY A 360 -2.30 4.64 -1.34
N TYR A 361 -3.47 4.61 -1.99
CA TYR A 361 -4.01 5.81 -2.65
C TYR A 361 -4.59 6.79 -1.65
N THR A 362 -4.10 8.02 -1.59
CA THR A 362 -4.58 9.09 -0.71
C THR A 362 -5.06 10.29 -1.53
N PRO A 363 -6.09 11.04 -1.10
CA PRO A 363 -6.41 12.32 -1.71
C PRO A 363 -5.59 13.48 -1.13
N ALA A 364 -4.81 13.23 -0.08
CA ALA A 364 -3.88 14.18 0.49
C ALA A 364 -2.50 13.99 -0.16
N HIS A 365 -1.84 15.09 -0.47
CA HIS A 365 -0.50 15.08 -1.02
C HIS A 365 0.46 15.71 -0.02
N THR A 366 1.44 14.94 0.43
CA THR A 366 2.55 15.41 1.25
C THR A 366 3.86 15.06 0.56
N LEU A 367 4.79 16.01 0.49
CA LEU A 367 6.11 15.77 -0.11
C LEU A 367 7.01 14.95 0.83
N LEU A 368 6.79 15.09 2.14
CA LEU A 368 7.55 14.42 3.19
C LEU A 368 6.63 13.52 4.02
N SER A 369 6.97 12.23 4.03
CA SER A 369 6.40 11.22 4.92
C SER A 369 7.50 10.67 5.82
N ILE A 370 7.27 10.72 7.14
CA ILE A 370 8.16 10.13 8.14
C ILE A 370 7.50 8.87 8.70
N GLY A 371 8.17 7.74 8.49
CA GLY A 371 7.81 6.46 9.07
C GLY A 371 8.52 6.25 10.40
N LEU A 372 7.75 6.02 11.46
CA LEU A 372 8.21 5.75 12.83
C LEU A 372 7.94 4.31 13.22
N GLY A 373 8.78 3.74 14.07
CA GLY A 373 8.67 2.34 14.49
C GLY A 373 9.45 1.37 13.62
N VAL A 374 9.51 0.12 14.07
CA VAL A 374 10.21 -0.97 13.39
C VAL A 374 9.72 -1.11 11.94
N SER A 375 10.64 -1.31 11.01
CA SER A 375 10.42 -1.59 9.58
C SER A 375 9.80 -0.47 8.74
N SER A 376 9.39 0.63 9.37
CA SER A 376 8.80 1.78 8.71
C SER A 376 9.71 2.36 7.62
N ILE A 377 9.08 2.83 6.54
CA ILE A 377 9.74 3.52 5.45
C ILE A 377 9.35 5.00 5.49
N SER A 378 10.35 5.87 5.42
CA SER A 378 10.21 7.30 5.21
C SER A 378 10.51 7.67 3.76
N ASP A 379 9.89 8.74 3.29
CA ASP A 379 10.00 9.26 1.93
C ASP A 379 10.08 10.78 1.96
N SER A 380 11.22 11.34 1.54
CA SER A 380 11.44 12.78 1.47
C SER A 380 11.35 13.31 0.04
N TRP A 381 10.72 12.56 -0.88
CA TRP A 381 10.74 12.75 -2.33
C TRP A 381 12.11 12.52 -3.01
N TYR A 382 13.18 13.00 -2.38
CA TYR A 382 14.56 12.93 -2.83
C TYR A 382 15.30 11.67 -2.35
N ALA A 383 14.81 11.03 -1.29
CA ALA A 383 15.37 9.79 -0.78
C ALA A 383 14.28 8.96 -0.09
N PHE A 384 14.53 7.66 0.00
CA PHE A 384 13.85 6.74 0.90
C PHE A 384 14.80 6.31 2.02
N ALA A 385 14.25 6.09 3.21
CA ALA A 385 14.98 5.51 4.34
C ALA A 385 14.09 4.49 5.05
N GLN A 386 14.63 3.34 5.41
CA GLN A 386 13.90 2.31 6.13
C GLN A 386 14.55 2.01 7.48
N ASN A 387 13.69 1.91 8.49
CA ASN A 387 14.05 1.53 9.84
C ASN A 387 14.42 0.05 9.97
N GLU A 388 15.14 -0.28 11.04
CA GLU A 388 15.44 -1.62 11.51
C GLU A 388 14.20 -2.53 11.42
N LYS A 389 14.36 -3.74 10.90
CA LYS A 389 13.24 -4.68 10.70
C LYS A 389 13.03 -5.63 11.87
N VAL A 390 14.02 -5.71 12.77
CA VAL A 390 13.99 -6.52 13.99
C VAL A 390 13.71 -5.58 15.15
N ILE A 391 12.69 -5.90 15.96
CA ILE A 391 12.24 -5.04 17.06
C ILE A 391 13.38 -4.79 18.05
N GLU A 392 14.12 -5.83 18.40
CA GLU A 392 15.19 -5.76 19.37
C GLU A 392 16.33 -4.80 18.90
N ASP A 393 16.69 -4.83 17.61
CA ASP A 393 17.69 -3.94 17.03
C ASP A 393 17.17 -2.50 16.90
N TYR A 394 15.90 -2.32 16.52
CA TYR A 394 15.22 -1.03 16.51
C TYR A 394 15.28 -0.36 17.89
N LEU A 395 14.85 -1.06 18.94
CA LEU A 395 14.86 -0.54 20.32
C LEU A 395 16.27 -0.16 20.76
N LYS A 396 17.27 -0.99 20.44
CA LYS A 396 18.67 -0.74 20.81
C LYS A 396 19.22 0.53 20.15
N ARG A 397 18.92 0.77 18.88
CA ARG A 397 19.40 1.98 18.16
C ARG A 397 18.79 3.25 18.72
N VAL A 398 17.49 3.25 18.92
CA VAL A 398 16.77 4.41 19.45
C VAL A 398 17.27 4.76 20.86
N ALA A 399 17.43 3.76 21.74
CA ALA A 399 17.98 3.96 23.08
C ALA A 399 19.43 4.51 23.07
N GLY A 400 20.16 4.32 21.97
CA GLY A 400 21.48 4.90 21.73
C GLY A 400 21.46 6.35 21.20
N GLY A 401 20.28 6.96 21.03
CA GLY A 401 20.13 8.30 20.48
C GLY A 401 20.39 8.40 18.97
N ALA A 402 20.31 7.29 18.24
CA ALA A 402 20.51 7.23 16.80
C ALA A 402 19.20 6.98 16.06
N LEU A 403 19.06 7.56 14.86
CA LEU A 403 17.95 7.19 13.98
C LEU A 403 18.05 5.69 13.66
N PRO A 404 16.97 4.91 13.77
CA PRO A 404 17.01 3.46 13.60
C PRO A 404 17.07 3.02 12.13
N ILE A 405 17.69 3.81 11.26
CA ILE A 405 17.73 3.57 9.81
C ILE A 405 18.82 2.56 9.47
N VAL A 406 18.48 1.58 8.63
CA VAL A 406 19.41 0.52 8.20
C VAL A 406 19.78 0.56 6.74
N ARG A 407 18.91 1.13 5.91
CA ARG A 407 19.13 1.25 4.47
C ARG A 407 18.21 2.29 3.89
N GLY A 408 18.48 2.67 2.65
CA GLY A 408 17.68 3.60 1.90
C GLY A 408 18.17 3.73 0.49
N HIS A 409 17.71 4.78 -0.18
CA HIS A 409 18.07 5.08 -1.56
C HIS A 409 17.96 6.58 -1.79
N VAL A 410 18.99 7.21 -2.35
CA VAL A 410 18.93 8.62 -2.74
C VAL A 410 18.63 8.71 -4.23
N LEU A 411 17.50 9.33 -4.57
CA LEU A 411 16.99 9.39 -5.93
C LEU A 411 17.79 10.42 -6.74
N ASP A 412 18.30 9.98 -7.88
CA ASP A 412 18.91 10.85 -8.86
C ASP A 412 17.86 11.57 -9.73
N GLU A 413 18.30 12.26 -10.78
CA GLU A 413 17.38 12.96 -11.69
C GLU A 413 16.48 12.00 -12.48
N GLU A 414 17.05 10.90 -12.97
CA GLU A 414 16.33 9.86 -13.72
C GLU A 414 15.22 9.26 -12.87
N ASP A 415 15.55 8.88 -11.62
CA ASP A 415 14.63 8.31 -10.67
C ASP A 415 13.43 9.22 -10.42
N ARG A 416 13.69 10.51 -10.18
CA ARG A 416 12.64 11.49 -9.88
C ARG A 416 11.73 11.74 -11.07
N ILE A 417 12.26 11.76 -12.29
CA ILE A 417 11.45 11.95 -13.50
C ILE A 417 10.56 10.73 -13.73
N LEU A 418 11.13 9.53 -13.73
CA LEU A 418 10.38 8.28 -13.91
C LEU A 418 9.36 8.07 -12.78
N ARG A 419 9.71 8.41 -11.53
CA ARG A 419 8.79 8.41 -10.39
C ARG A 419 7.55 9.25 -10.67
N ARG A 420 7.69 10.46 -11.24
CA ARG A 420 6.54 11.31 -11.60
C ARG A 420 5.67 10.66 -12.66
N HIS A 421 6.26 10.11 -13.72
CA HIS A 421 5.49 9.44 -14.77
C HIS A 421 4.72 8.22 -14.25
N ILE A 422 5.38 7.38 -13.45
CA ILE A 422 4.75 6.21 -12.83
C ILE A 422 3.62 6.65 -11.89
N LEU A 423 3.82 7.67 -11.04
CA LEU A 423 2.74 8.20 -10.20
C LEU A 423 1.59 8.77 -11.01
N ASN A 424 1.87 9.52 -12.08
CA ASN A 424 0.83 10.07 -12.96
C ASN A 424 0.01 8.94 -13.61
N VAL A 425 0.66 7.91 -14.16
CA VAL A 425 -0.03 6.74 -14.72
C VAL A 425 -0.87 6.02 -13.66
N MET A 426 -0.31 5.78 -12.48
CA MET A 426 -0.98 5.06 -11.39
C MET A 426 -2.17 5.83 -10.79
N CYS A 427 -2.11 7.16 -10.75
CA CYS A 427 -3.12 7.99 -10.07
C CYS A 427 -4.09 8.70 -11.02
N ARG A 428 -3.68 8.95 -12.27
CA ARG A 428 -4.42 9.77 -13.25
C ARG A 428 -4.69 9.05 -14.56
N PHE A 429 -4.15 7.85 -14.74
CA PHE A 429 -4.27 7.09 -15.99
C PHE A 429 -3.68 7.80 -17.22
N GLU A 430 -2.78 8.77 -17.00
CA GLU A 430 -2.11 9.52 -18.07
C GLU A 430 -0.82 10.15 -17.58
N THR A 431 0.07 10.52 -18.50
CA THR A 431 1.22 11.40 -18.20
C THR A 431 1.65 12.17 -19.45
N THR A 432 2.25 13.36 -19.26
CA THR A 432 2.82 14.18 -20.35
C THR A 432 4.31 14.46 -20.12
N TRP A 433 5.01 14.83 -21.19
CA TRP A 433 6.41 15.29 -21.17
C TRP A 433 6.65 16.51 -22.08
N ASP A 434 5.64 17.37 -22.15
CA ASP A 434 5.62 18.66 -22.84
C ASP A 434 6.57 19.69 -22.20
N ARG A 435 6.88 19.52 -20.91
CA ARG A 435 7.77 20.39 -20.14
C ARG A 435 9.16 19.78 -19.98
N ALA A 436 10.21 20.60 -19.98
CA ALA A 436 11.60 20.15 -19.94
C ALA A 436 11.91 19.29 -18.70
N GLU A 437 11.34 19.63 -17.54
CA GLU A 437 11.52 18.91 -16.28
C GLU A 437 10.85 17.53 -16.22
N MET A 438 10.07 17.18 -17.25
CA MET A 438 9.41 15.88 -17.44
C MET A 438 10.07 15.07 -18.56
N ARG A 439 11.18 15.54 -19.14
CA ARG A 439 11.89 14.83 -20.22
C ARG A 439 13.15 14.17 -19.69
N HIS A 440 13.36 12.90 -20.06
CA HIS A 440 14.60 12.19 -19.82
C HIS A 440 14.82 11.15 -20.93
N PRO A 441 16.07 10.87 -21.39
CA PRO A 441 16.32 9.84 -22.40
C PRO A 441 15.73 8.48 -22.05
N THR A 442 15.73 8.13 -20.77
CA THR A 442 15.22 6.86 -20.26
C THR A 442 13.69 6.74 -20.32
N LEU A 443 12.96 7.87 -20.28
CA LEU A 443 11.52 7.87 -20.57
C LEU A 443 11.27 7.37 -22.00
N ARG A 444 12.04 7.86 -22.97
CA ARG A 444 11.91 7.45 -24.38
C ARG A 444 12.16 5.95 -24.55
N GLN A 445 13.19 5.41 -23.90
CA GLN A 445 13.44 3.96 -23.89
C GLN A 445 12.26 3.18 -23.28
N GLY A 446 11.62 3.72 -22.23
CA GLY A 446 10.41 3.14 -21.67
C GLY A 446 9.22 3.15 -22.63
N LEU A 447 9.03 4.24 -23.38
CA LEU A 447 8.00 4.37 -24.40
C LEU A 447 8.23 3.43 -25.58
N GLU A 448 9.48 3.18 -25.99
CA GLU A 448 9.81 2.19 -27.02
C GLU A 448 9.34 0.77 -26.64
N ARG A 449 9.34 0.45 -25.33
CA ARG A 449 8.80 -0.82 -24.80
C ARG A 449 7.27 -0.88 -24.76
N MET A 450 6.57 0.24 -24.94
CA MET A 450 5.10 0.30 -24.93
C MET A 450 4.46 -0.22 -26.22
N GLY A 451 5.23 -0.44 -27.28
CA GLY A 451 4.67 -0.73 -28.61
C GLY A 451 3.75 -1.96 -28.65
N GLU A 452 3.93 -2.94 -27.78
CA GLU A 452 3.00 -4.08 -27.67
C GLU A 452 1.70 -3.71 -26.93
N LEU A 453 1.81 -3.00 -25.80
CA LEU A 453 0.66 -2.49 -25.05
C LEU A 453 -0.19 -1.54 -25.92
N GLU A 454 0.45 -0.74 -26.76
CA GLU A 454 -0.24 0.15 -27.70
C GLU A 454 -0.96 -0.62 -28.81
N ARG A 455 -0.32 -1.63 -29.42
CA ARG A 455 -0.96 -2.50 -30.43
C ARG A 455 -2.18 -3.24 -29.88
N ASP A 456 -2.12 -3.64 -28.61
CA ASP A 456 -3.21 -4.32 -27.91
C ASP A 456 -4.29 -3.34 -27.40
N GLY A 457 -4.15 -2.04 -27.66
CA GLY A 457 -5.12 -1.01 -27.25
C GLY A 457 -5.17 -0.74 -25.75
N ILE A 458 -4.13 -1.12 -25.00
CA ILE A 458 -4.01 -0.90 -23.54
C ILE A 458 -3.60 0.55 -23.24
N VAL A 459 -2.75 1.14 -24.08
CA VAL A 459 -2.36 2.54 -24.02
C VAL A 459 -2.51 3.20 -25.39
N ALA A 460 -2.61 4.53 -25.38
CA ALA A 460 -2.42 5.36 -26.56
C ALA A 460 -1.23 6.28 -26.31
N VAL A 461 -0.19 6.19 -27.15
CA VAL A 461 1.01 7.01 -27.04
C VAL A 461 0.94 8.12 -28.11
N GLY A 462 0.86 9.37 -27.64
CA GLY A 462 0.92 10.56 -28.49
C GLY A 462 2.35 11.09 -28.66
N GLU A 463 2.49 12.27 -29.26
CA GLU A 463 3.79 12.92 -29.43
C GLU A 463 4.44 13.28 -28.09
N GLU A 464 3.64 13.83 -27.15
CA GLU A 464 4.09 14.28 -25.83
C GLU A 464 3.23 13.79 -24.67
N SER A 465 2.43 12.74 -24.90
CA SER A 465 1.53 12.18 -23.90
C SER A 465 1.39 10.67 -23.99
N LEU A 466 1.01 10.05 -22.88
CA LEU A 466 0.56 8.67 -22.79
C LEU A 466 -0.77 8.66 -22.04
N HIS A 467 -1.77 8.00 -22.59
CA HIS A 467 -3.07 7.78 -21.95
C HIS A 467 -3.34 6.28 -21.81
N VAL A 468 -3.78 5.85 -20.63
CA VAL A 468 -4.24 4.49 -20.38
C VAL A 468 -5.70 4.39 -20.82
N THR A 469 -6.01 3.45 -21.69
CA THR A 469 -7.39 3.27 -22.17
C THR A 469 -8.26 2.65 -21.07
N PRO A 470 -9.61 2.69 -21.17
CA PRO A 470 -10.46 1.96 -20.24
C PRO A 470 -10.11 0.47 -20.15
N ALA A 471 -9.76 -0.17 -21.27
CA ALA A 471 -9.31 -1.55 -21.32
C ALA A 471 -7.92 -1.77 -20.68
N GLY A 472 -7.11 -0.71 -20.61
CA GLY A 472 -5.76 -0.75 -20.04
C GLY A 472 -5.69 -0.63 -18.52
N ARG A 473 -6.77 -0.21 -17.85
CA ARG A 473 -6.78 0.02 -16.38
C ARG A 473 -6.37 -1.20 -15.54
N PRO A 474 -6.76 -2.45 -15.88
CA PRO A 474 -6.28 -3.63 -15.15
C PRO A 474 -4.77 -3.87 -15.28
N PHE A 475 -4.12 -3.26 -16.28
CA PHE A 475 -2.72 -3.49 -16.66
C PHE A 475 -1.79 -2.35 -16.22
N LEU A 476 -2.22 -1.49 -15.27
CA LEU A 476 -1.42 -0.36 -14.77
C LEU A 476 0.02 -0.74 -14.39
N ARG A 477 0.19 -1.90 -13.74
CA ARG A 477 1.51 -2.40 -13.33
C ARG A 477 2.38 -2.73 -14.54
N ASN A 478 1.83 -3.36 -15.57
CA ASN A 478 2.55 -3.65 -16.82
C ASN A 478 2.96 -2.37 -17.55
N ILE A 479 2.10 -1.35 -17.56
CA ILE A 479 2.41 -0.05 -18.14
C ILE A 479 3.56 0.60 -17.36
N CYS A 480 3.52 0.58 -16.02
CA CYS A 480 4.61 1.11 -15.20
C CYS A 480 5.92 0.33 -15.36
N MET A 481 5.85 -0.99 -15.53
CA MET A 481 7.02 -1.83 -15.82
C MET A 481 7.74 -1.41 -17.09
N ALA A 482 7.02 -1.03 -18.15
CA ALA A 482 7.67 -0.54 -19.37
C ALA A 482 8.50 0.74 -19.12
N LEU A 483 8.05 1.61 -18.20
CA LEU A 483 8.76 2.83 -17.81
C LEU A 483 9.90 2.60 -16.80
N ASP A 484 9.95 1.44 -16.15
CA ASP A 484 10.87 1.16 -15.04
C ASP A 484 12.30 0.84 -15.51
N ALA A 485 13.14 1.85 -15.57
CA ALA A 485 14.53 1.70 -15.99
C ALA A 485 15.37 0.73 -15.14
N ARG A 486 15.08 0.64 -13.84
CA ARG A 486 15.87 -0.19 -12.91
C ARG A 486 15.51 -1.67 -13.07
N LEU A 487 14.22 -1.98 -13.24
CA LEU A 487 13.74 -3.32 -13.58
C LEU A 487 14.40 -3.85 -14.84
N TRP A 488 14.43 -3.07 -15.92
CA TRP A 488 15.02 -3.52 -17.19
C TRP A 488 16.55 -3.58 -17.21
N ARG A 489 17.24 -2.75 -16.40
CA ARG A 489 18.70 -2.86 -16.24
C ARG A 489 19.09 -4.06 -15.38
N ASN A 490 18.26 -4.41 -14.40
CA ASN A 490 18.50 -5.47 -13.43
C ASN A 490 17.34 -6.47 -13.43
N GLU A 491 17.11 -7.11 -14.57
CA GLU A 491 16.04 -8.11 -14.69
C GLU A 491 16.25 -9.23 -13.66
N PRO A 492 15.23 -9.54 -12.85
CA PRO A 492 15.39 -10.48 -11.77
C PRO A 492 15.53 -11.90 -12.32
N LYS A 493 16.64 -12.56 -11.98
CA LYS A 493 16.88 -13.96 -12.33
C LYS A 493 16.01 -14.95 -11.52
N THR A 494 15.32 -14.46 -10.50
CA THR A 494 14.55 -15.24 -9.51
C THR A 494 13.22 -14.56 -9.21
N LYS A 495 12.19 -15.31 -8.79
CA LYS A 495 10.88 -14.73 -8.45
C LYS A 495 10.96 -13.83 -7.21
N ILE A 496 10.99 -12.52 -7.44
CA ILE A 496 10.97 -11.46 -6.41
C ILE A 496 9.71 -10.59 -6.48
N PHE A 497 8.73 -10.93 -7.33
CA PHE A 497 7.49 -10.16 -7.41
C PHE A 497 6.31 -11.10 -7.45
N SER A 498 5.16 -10.63 -6.95
CA SER A 498 3.89 -11.30 -7.18
C SER A 498 3.41 -11.03 -8.62
N GLN A 499 2.50 -11.86 -9.09
CA GLN A 499 1.86 -11.70 -10.38
C GLN A 499 1.20 -10.32 -10.54
N ALA A 500 1.21 -9.77 -11.76
CA ALA A 500 0.75 -8.43 -12.09
C ALA A 500 -0.78 -8.26 -12.01
N ILE A 501 -1.52 -9.32 -12.36
CA ILE A 501 -2.97 -9.33 -12.56
C ILE A 501 -3.67 -10.22 -11.53
#